data_AF-A0A3D0IZT5-F1
#
_entry.id   AF-A0A3D0IZT5-F1
#
_cell.length_a   1.000
_cell.length_b   1.000
_cell.length_c   1.000
_cell.angle_alpha   90.00
_cell.angle_beta   90.00
_cell.angle_gamma   90.00
#
_symmetry.space_group_name_H-M   'P 1'
#
loop_
_entity.id
_entity.type
_entity.pdbx_description
1 polymer ?
#
loop_
_entity_poly.entity_id
_entity_poly.type
_entity_poly.pdbx_seq_one_letter_code
_entity_poly.pdbx_strand_id
1 'polypeptide(L)'
;MKVRLRDLAEGLGLSVMAVSKALRDAPDIGVATKAKVRAEADRRGYWPNEAARSLRVKQSGWVGMILPDLTSEEGAVLSGGLAEAAQESGIAVLVGLARTAKEEAEQVRAMMGRGAEAIFLLP
;
A
#
# COMPACT_ATOMS: atom_id res chain seq x y z
N MET A 1 -3.27 16.44 12.12
CA MET A 1 -2.18 15.77 12.89
C MET A 1 -2.35 14.27 12.70
N LYS A 2 -1.35 13.54 12.19
CA LYS A 2 -1.49 12.11 11.83
C LYS A 2 -1.45 11.25 13.11
N VAL A 3 -2.52 10.52 13.40
CA VAL A 3 -2.59 9.60 14.55
C VAL A 3 -1.55 8.50 14.37
N ARG A 4 -0.75 8.27 15.41
CA ARG A 4 0.29 7.24 15.45
C ARG A 4 -0.20 6.02 16.19
N LEU A 5 0.48 4.89 15.97
CA LEU A 5 0.17 3.63 16.65
C LEU A 5 0.32 3.74 18.19
N ARG A 6 1.24 4.61 18.66
CA ARG A 6 1.43 4.89 20.10
C ARG A 6 0.22 5.59 20.71
N ASP A 7 -0.40 6.52 19.99
CA ASP A 7 -1.56 7.27 20.45
C ASP A 7 -2.78 6.35 20.66
N LEU A 8 -2.92 5.31 19.82
CA LEU A 8 -3.93 4.25 20.00
C LEU A 8 -3.62 3.37 21.21
N ALA A 9 -2.35 3.00 21.39
CA ALA A 9 -1.90 2.17 22.50
C ALA A 9 -2.16 2.85 23.85
N GLU A 10 -1.80 4.13 23.96
CA GLU A 10 -2.07 4.96 25.15
C GLU A 10 -3.58 5.12 25.40
N GLY A 11 -4.38 5.37 24.36
CA GLY A 11 -5.83 5.52 24.51
C GLY A 11 -6.57 4.25 24.97
N LEU A 12 -6.00 3.08 24.71
CA LEU A 12 -6.58 1.79 25.06
C LEU A 12 -5.93 1.14 26.29
N GLY A 13 -4.85 1.72 26.83
CA GLY A 13 -4.07 1.12 27.91
C GLY A 13 -3.39 -0.19 27.51
N LEU A 14 -3.08 -0.35 26.21
CA LEU A 14 -2.44 -1.55 25.65
C LEU A 14 -1.01 -1.25 25.25
N SER A 15 -0.18 -2.29 25.12
CA SER A 15 1.14 -2.11 24.52
C SER A 15 1.03 -1.86 23.00
N VAL A 16 1.98 -1.10 22.45
CA VAL A 16 2.09 -0.87 20.99
C VAL A 16 2.12 -2.19 20.22
N MET A 17 2.76 -3.22 20.78
CA MET A 17 2.82 -4.57 20.21
C MET A 17 1.43 -5.21 20.15
N ALA A 18 0.64 -5.13 21.24
CA ALA A 18 -0.70 -5.69 21.29
C ALA A 18 -1.64 -5.02 20.28
N VAL A 19 -1.58 -3.68 20.16
CA VAL A 19 -2.35 -2.93 19.15
C VAL A 19 -1.90 -3.32 17.73
N SER A 20 -0.60 -3.43 17.47
CA SER A 20 -0.05 -3.86 16.17
C SER A 20 -0.51 -5.27 15.77
N LYS A 21 -0.55 -6.20 16.73
CA LYS A 21 -1.01 -7.58 16.53
C LYS A 21 -2.53 -7.62 16.31
N ALA A 22 -3.29 -6.86 17.08
CA ALA A 22 -4.74 -6.76 16.95
C ALA A 22 -5.16 -6.23 15.57
N LEU A 23 -4.51 -5.17 15.07
CA LEU A 23 -4.79 -4.60 13.75
C LEU A 23 -4.46 -5.54 12.59
N ARG A 24 -3.46 -6.41 12.74
CA ARG A 24 -3.09 -7.44 11.75
C ARG A 24 -3.78 -8.80 11.98
N ASP A 25 -4.80 -8.83 12.82
CA ASP A 25 -5.59 -10.03 13.12
C ASP A 25 -4.79 -11.24 13.66
N ALA A 26 -3.71 -11.00 14.40
CA ALA A 26 -2.86 -12.07 14.91
C ALA A 26 -3.63 -13.05 15.83
N PRO A 27 -3.37 -14.37 15.76
CA PRO A 27 -4.16 -15.38 16.46
C PRO A 27 -4.00 -15.35 17.99
N ASP A 28 -2.93 -14.72 18.49
CA ASP A 28 -2.61 -14.60 19.91
C ASP A 28 -3.33 -13.43 20.62
N ILE A 29 -4.20 -12.71 19.92
CA ILE A 29 -5.03 -11.64 20.48
C ILE A 29 -6.50 -12.06 20.50
N GLY A 30 -7.16 -11.93 21.65
CA GLY A 30 -8.57 -12.24 21.78
C GLY A 30 -9.48 -11.37 20.90
N VAL A 31 -10.58 -11.95 20.42
CA VAL A 31 -11.56 -11.31 19.52
C VAL A 31 -12.08 -9.98 20.08
N ALA A 32 -12.36 -9.93 21.38
CA ALA A 32 -12.84 -8.71 22.05
C ALA A 32 -11.81 -7.57 21.99
N THR A 33 -10.52 -7.89 22.16
CA THR A 33 -9.44 -6.89 22.08
C THR A 33 -9.25 -6.41 20.64
N LYS A 34 -9.34 -7.31 19.65
CA LYS A 34 -9.32 -6.95 18.22
C LYS A 34 -10.43 -5.96 17.87
N ALA A 35 -11.65 -6.24 18.31
CA ALA A 35 -12.80 -5.37 18.07
C ALA A 35 -12.61 -3.98 18.70
N LYS A 36 -12.16 -3.90 19.95
CA LYS A 36 -11.87 -2.63 20.64
C LYS A 36 -10.81 -1.80 19.92
N VAL A 37 -9.73 -2.45 19.49
CA VAL A 37 -8.63 -1.78 18.79
C VAL A 37 -9.09 -1.24 17.44
N ARG A 38 -9.83 -2.02 16.65
CA ARG A 38 -10.38 -1.59 15.36
C ARG A 38 -11.34 -0.40 15.52
N ALA A 39 -12.27 -0.47 16.46
CA ALA A 39 -13.21 0.61 16.73
C ALA A 39 -12.51 1.92 17.12
N GLU A 40 -11.47 1.87 17.95
CA GLU A 40 -10.71 3.07 18.33
C GLU A 40 -9.85 3.61 17.18
N ALA A 41 -9.27 2.73 16.36
CA ALA A 41 -8.55 3.12 15.16
C ALA A 41 -9.47 3.87 14.19
N ASP A 42 -10.67 3.34 13.94
CA ASP A 42 -11.68 3.96 13.07
C ASP A 42 -12.14 5.30 13.65
N ARG A 43 -12.47 5.34 14.95
CA ARG A 43 -12.90 6.57 15.65
C ARG A 43 -11.87 7.69 15.57
N ARG A 44 -10.57 7.36 15.60
CA ARG A 44 -9.48 8.33 15.51
C ARG A 44 -9.00 8.58 14.07
N GLY A 45 -9.54 7.89 13.09
CA GLY A 45 -9.06 7.97 11.70
C GLY A 45 -7.59 7.50 11.56
N TYR A 46 -7.19 6.49 12.32
CA TYR A 46 -5.86 5.91 12.21
C TYR A 46 -5.75 5.10 10.91
N TRP A 47 -4.81 5.48 10.05
CA TRP A 47 -4.42 4.69 8.89
C TRP A 47 -3.02 4.11 9.11
N PRO A 48 -2.83 2.79 8.94
CA PRO A 48 -1.52 2.17 8.99
C PRO A 48 -0.54 2.87 8.04
N ASN A 49 0.67 3.16 8.51
CA ASN A 49 1.70 3.69 7.65
C ASN A 49 2.34 2.55 6.86
N GLU A 50 1.83 2.31 5.65
CA GLU A 50 2.35 1.29 4.74
C GLU A 50 3.84 1.47 4.44
N ALA A 51 4.37 2.71 4.41
CA ALA A 51 5.82 2.95 4.25
C ALA A 51 6.65 2.45 5.44
N ALA A 52 6.11 2.51 6.67
CA ALA A 52 6.79 1.97 7.84
C ALA A 52 6.66 0.44 7.89
N ARG A 53 5.56 -0.11 7.36
CA ARG A 53 5.37 -1.55 7.20
C ARG A 53 6.34 -2.09 6.16
N SER A 54 6.45 -1.46 5.00
CA SER A 54 7.31 -1.87 3.89
C SER A 54 8.79 -1.93 4.27
N LEU A 55 9.29 -0.95 5.03
CA LEU A 55 10.64 -0.97 5.57
C LEU A 55 10.91 -2.20 6.46
N ARG A 56 9.90 -2.67 7.19
CA ARG A 56 10.02 -3.83 8.08
C ARG A 56 9.92 -5.16 7.33
N VAL A 57 9.07 -5.26 6.31
CA VAL A 57 8.93 -6.47 5.49
C VAL A 57 9.84 -6.50 4.26
N LYS A 58 10.60 -5.43 3.98
CA LYS A 58 11.42 -5.23 2.77
C LYS A 58 10.65 -5.37 1.45
N GLN A 59 9.34 -5.11 1.48
CA GLN A 59 8.43 -5.16 0.34
C GLN A 59 7.67 -3.84 0.31
N SER A 60 7.70 -3.11 -0.79
CA SER A 60 7.07 -1.78 -0.89
C SER A 60 5.55 -1.85 -0.95
N GLY A 61 4.99 -3.00 -1.30
CA GLY A 61 3.56 -3.25 -1.43
C GLY A 61 2.96 -2.63 -2.69
N TRP A 62 3.78 -2.32 -3.71
CA TRP A 62 3.26 -1.75 -4.95
C TRP A 62 4.08 -2.13 -6.20
N VAL A 63 3.40 -2.13 -7.34
CA VAL A 63 3.95 -2.36 -8.68
C VAL A 63 3.69 -1.15 -9.59
N GLY A 64 4.61 -0.90 -10.51
CA GLY A 64 4.52 0.18 -11.48
C GLY A 64 3.96 -0.31 -12.83
N MET A 65 3.23 0.54 -13.53
CA MET A 65 2.84 0.32 -14.91
C MET A 65 3.08 1.61 -15.70
N ILE A 66 3.76 1.52 -16.85
CA ILE A 66 4.11 2.67 -17.68
C ILE A 66 3.49 2.48 -19.06
N LEU A 67 2.75 3.50 -19.52
CA LEU A 67 1.99 3.49 -20.78
C LEU A 67 2.10 4.84 -21.50
N PRO A 68 1.90 4.86 -22.82
CA PRO A 68 1.90 6.10 -23.60
C PRO A 68 0.65 6.97 -23.38
N ASP A 69 -0.50 6.32 -23.17
CA ASP A 69 -1.79 6.98 -22.99
C ASP A 69 -2.69 6.14 -22.08
N LEU A 70 -3.33 6.78 -21.10
CA LEU A 70 -4.32 6.15 -20.21
C LEU A 70 -5.71 6.05 -20.86
N THR A 71 -5.93 6.80 -21.94
CA THR A 71 -7.22 6.89 -22.65
C THR A 71 -7.30 5.93 -23.82
N SER A 72 -6.20 5.26 -24.19
CA SER A 72 -6.24 4.20 -25.19
C SER A 72 -7.02 2.99 -24.68
N GLU A 73 -7.66 2.27 -25.59
CA GLU A 73 -8.45 1.09 -25.26
C GLU A 73 -7.57 0.01 -24.61
N GLU A 74 -6.35 -0.18 -25.13
CA GLU A 74 -5.37 -1.12 -24.59
C GLU A 74 -4.91 -0.70 -23.19
N GLY A 75 -4.65 0.60 -22.98
CA GLY A 75 -4.24 1.16 -21.70
C GLY A 75 -5.32 1.00 -20.64
N ALA A 76 -6.59 1.24 -20.99
CA ALA A 76 -7.72 1.06 -20.10
C ALA A 76 -7.93 -0.42 -19.71
N VAL A 77 -7.89 -1.34 -20.68
CA VAL A 77 -8.06 -2.78 -20.42
C VAL A 77 -6.93 -3.33 -19.54
N LEU A 78 -5.67 -3.00 -19.86
CA LEU A 78 -4.51 -3.50 -19.12
C LEU A 78 -4.41 -2.89 -17.72
N SER A 79 -4.68 -1.59 -17.58
CA SER A 79 -4.70 -0.93 -16.26
C SER A 79 -5.80 -1.48 -15.36
N GLY A 80 -6.99 -1.73 -15.91
CA GLY A 80 -8.11 -2.34 -15.19
C GLY A 80 -7.78 -3.75 -14.71
N GLY A 81 -7.32 -4.62 -15.60
CA GLY A 81 -6.98 -6.00 -15.25
C GLY A 81 -5.84 -6.10 -14.25
N LEU A 82 -4.81 -5.24 -14.37
CA LEU A 82 -3.72 -5.19 -13.40
C LEU A 82 -4.22 -4.68 -12.03
N ALA A 83 -5.10 -3.68 -12.00
CA ALA A 83 -5.66 -3.16 -10.76
C ALA A 83 -6.51 -4.20 -10.03
N GLU A 84 -7.34 -4.96 -10.74
CA GLU A 84 -8.14 -6.05 -10.15
C GLU A 84 -7.25 -7.14 -9.55
N ALA A 85 -6.27 -7.65 -10.31
CA ALA A 85 -5.36 -8.69 -9.82
C ALA A 85 -4.50 -8.21 -8.63
N ALA A 86 -4.05 -6.95 -8.66
CA ALA A 86 -3.27 -6.36 -7.59
C ALA A 86 -4.12 -6.15 -6.32
N GLN A 87 -5.39 -5.77 -6.47
CA GLN A 87 -6.34 -5.62 -5.36
C GLN A 87 -6.53 -6.93 -4.59
N GLU A 88 -6.70 -8.05 -5.30
CA GLU A 88 -6.82 -9.39 -4.67
C GLU A 88 -5.59 -9.75 -3.82
N SER A 89 -4.42 -9.27 -4.24
CA SER A 89 -3.15 -9.50 -3.55
C SER A 89 -2.80 -8.45 -2.50
N GLY A 90 -3.63 -7.41 -2.33
CA GLY A 90 -3.36 -6.28 -1.44
C GLY A 90 -2.16 -5.42 -1.85
N ILE A 91 -1.84 -5.41 -3.15
CA ILE A 91 -0.73 -4.66 -3.76
C ILE A 91 -1.31 -3.41 -4.43
N ALA A 92 -0.64 -2.27 -4.31
CA ALA A 92 -1.03 -1.05 -5.02
C ALA A 92 -0.43 -1.00 -6.44
N VAL A 93 -1.17 -0.40 -7.38
CA VAL A 93 -0.68 -0.13 -8.73
C VAL A 93 -0.43 1.36 -8.89
N LEU A 94 0.78 1.74 -9.31
CA LEU A 94 1.11 3.12 -9.66
C LEU A 94 1.31 3.24 -11.16
N VAL A 95 0.52 4.11 -11.80
CA VAL A 95 0.60 4.34 -13.24
C VAL A 95 1.48 5.56 -13.54
N GLY A 96 2.44 5.37 -14.44
CA GLY A 96 3.24 6.41 -15.06
C GLY A 96 2.89 6.56 -16.54
N LEU A 97 3.00 7.78 -17.07
CA LEU A 97 2.85 8.05 -18.49
C LEU A 97 4.21 8.39 -19.11
N ALA A 98 4.50 7.80 -20.28
CA ALA A 98 5.70 8.08 -21.05
C ALA A 98 5.42 7.93 -22.54
N ARG A 99 5.71 8.97 -23.34
CA ARG A 99 5.46 9.00 -24.80
C ARG A 99 6.74 8.81 -25.62
N THR A 100 7.88 8.81 -24.96
CA THR A 100 9.20 8.65 -25.58
C THR A 100 10.05 7.68 -24.76
N ALA A 101 11.01 7.02 -25.42
CA ALA A 101 11.95 6.12 -24.74
C ALA A 101 12.75 6.81 -23.64
N LYS A 102 12.99 8.12 -23.76
CA LYS A 102 13.66 8.91 -22.72
C LYS A 102 12.77 9.04 -21.47
N GLU A 103 11.51 9.43 -21.65
CA GLU A 103 10.54 9.54 -20.55
C GLU A 103 10.30 8.19 -19.87
N GLU A 104 10.23 7.11 -20.67
CA GLU A 104 10.09 5.75 -20.15
C GLU A 104 11.27 5.39 -19.24
N ALA A 105 12.50 5.60 -19.71
CA ALA A 105 13.70 5.33 -18.93
C ALA A 105 13.77 6.18 -17.63
N GLU A 106 13.30 7.43 -17.66
CA GLU A 106 13.20 8.29 -16.49
C GLU A 106 12.16 7.77 -15.49
N GLN A 107 10.99 7.35 -15.96
CA GLN A 107 9.93 6.76 -15.13
C GLN A 107 10.36 5.44 -14.49
N VAL A 108 11.01 4.56 -15.24
CA VAL A 108 11.56 3.30 -14.73
C VAL A 108 12.54 3.57 -13.59
N ARG A 109 13.48 4.51 -13.78
CA ARG A 109 14.44 4.89 -12.72
C ARG A 109 13.74 5.46 -11.49
N ALA A 110 12.74 6.31 -11.69
CA ALA A 110 11.98 6.90 -10.60
C ALA A 110 11.20 5.85 -9.78
N MET A 111 10.56 4.89 -10.46
CA MET A 111 9.82 3.80 -9.82
C MET A 111 10.73 2.83 -9.07
N MET A 112 11.86 2.44 -9.67
CA MET A 112 12.87 1.62 -9.00
C MET A 112 13.43 2.32 -7.76
N GLY A 113 13.73 3.62 -7.84
CA GLY A 113 14.24 4.40 -6.70
C GLY A 113 13.24 4.52 -5.53
N ARG A 114 11.95 4.34 -5.80
CA ARG A 114 10.87 4.31 -4.80
C ARG A 114 10.54 2.89 -4.32
N GLY A 115 11.23 1.88 -4.82
CA GLY A 115 11.11 0.49 -4.41
C GLY A 115 9.99 -0.29 -5.10
N ALA A 116 9.62 0.02 -6.34
CA ALA A 116 8.68 -0.80 -7.12
C ALA A 116 9.11 -2.28 -7.10
N GLU A 117 8.18 -3.20 -6.81
CA GLU A 117 8.49 -4.64 -6.79
C GLU A 117 8.49 -5.26 -8.19
N ALA A 118 7.71 -4.70 -9.10
CA ALA A 118 7.70 -5.01 -10.52
C ALA A 118 7.31 -3.75 -11.32
N ILE A 119 7.73 -3.68 -12.58
CA ILE A 119 7.34 -2.62 -13.51
C ILE A 119 6.87 -3.27 -14.82
N PHE A 120 5.64 -2.96 -15.22
CA PHE A 120 5.07 -3.37 -16.51
C PHE A 120 5.25 -2.22 -17.52
N LEU A 121 5.83 -2.53 -18.68
CA LEU A 121 6.05 -1.58 -19.76
C LEU A 121 5.12 -1.91 -20.93
N LEU A 122 4.33 -0.93 -21.35
CA LEU A 122 3.56 -1.00 -22.59
C LEU A 122 4.24 -0.07 -23.59
N PRO A 123 4.86 -0.63 -24.65
CA PRO A 123 5.48 0.17 -25.72
C PRO A 123 4.44 0.90 -26.58
#